data_AF-A0A941XEK1-F1
#
_entry.id   AF-A0A941XEK1-F1
#
_cell.length_a   1.000
_cell.length_b   1.000
_cell.length_c   1.000
_cell.angle_alpha   90.00
_cell.angle_beta   90.00
_cell.angle_gamma   90.00
#
_symmetry.space_group_name_H-M   'P 1'
#
loop_
_entity.id
_entity.type
_entity.pdbx_description
1 polymer ?
#
loop_
_entity_poly.entity_id
_entity_poly.type
_entity_poly.pdbx_seq_one_letter_code
_entity_poly.pdbx_strand_id
1 'polypeptide(L)'
;YIECTTDIHSRSRICFSVSREKLNEFIPENEYEEKVLVILMRKYPGIFTKYVYISETYLTEEIGIKGVRTYEVLLSLAKKKIVSYIPGNDRPYIVYHQPRLPLSYLQISPEAYEDRKQAYTAKINAVVRYVEEKEDCRQLMLMQYFGQKEKETCKICDICLSRKKKKNLPDRKKIKESILHLLGEKDWNIKELLYQLDDTEREEGIAELRELLDDNVIYYKQPTLLAIRKNNLKGK
;
A
#
# COMPACT_ATOMS: atom_id res chain seq x y z
N TYR A 1 -11.31 22.28 -12.86
CA TYR A 1 -11.36 21.92 -11.43
C TYR A 1 -12.70 21.30 -11.11
N ILE A 2 -12.68 20.22 -10.33
CA ILE A 2 -13.88 19.54 -9.83
C ILE A 2 -14.10 20.06 -8.42
N GLU A 3 -15.27 20.64 -8.14
CA GLU A 3 -15.63 21.12 -6.81
C GLU A 3 -16.80 20.30 -6.27
N CYS A 4 -16.79 19.98 -4.98
CA CYS A 4 -17.91 19.40 -4.28
C CYS A 4 -18.50 20.49 -3.39
N THR A 5 -19.74 20.92 -3.68
CA THR A 5 -20.41 21.99 -2.94
C THR A 5 -21.85 21.61 -2.63
N THR A 6 -22.38 22.21 -1.56
CA THR A 6 -23.77 22.05 -1.08
C THR A 6 -24.59 23.33 -1.26
N ASP A 7 -23.98 24.46 -1.66
CA ASP A 7 -24.51 25.79 -1.36
C ASP A 7 -25.65 26.30 -2.27
N ILE A 8 -25.65 25.95 -3.57
CA ILE A 8 -26.56 26.58 -4.56
C ILE A 8 -28.02 26.09 -4.43
N HIS A 9 -28.27 24.95 -3.76
CA HIS A 9 -29.62 24.36 -3.63
C HIS A 9 -30.04 24.01 -2.19
N SER A 10 -29.30 24.47 -1.18
CA SER A 10 -29.57 24.19 0.23
C SER A 10 -30.87 24.84 0.73
N ARG A 11 -31.28 25.98 0.17
CA ARG A 11 -32.43 26.75 0.67
C ARG A 11 -33.74 26.33 0.03
N SER A 12 -34.71 25.99 0.87
CA SER A 12 -36.08 25.68 0.49
C SER A 12 -36.75 26.88 -0.19
N ARG A 13 -37.62 26.61 -1.17
CA ARG A 13 -38.31 27.64 -1.97
C ARG A 13 -39.83 27.44 -1.91
N ILE A 14 -40.55 28.54 -1.80
CA ILE A 14 -42.02 28.55 -1.78
C ILE A 14 -42.57 29.60 -2.75
N CYS A 15 -43.65 29.26 -3.43
CA CYS A 15 -44.53 30.17 -4.16
C CYS A 15 -45.98 29.80 -3.88
N PHE A 16 -46.91 30.75 -3.78
CA PHE A 16 -48.34 30.44 -3.80
C PHE A 16 -48.75 30.06 -5.22
N SER A 17 -49.52 28.97 -5.34
CA SER A 17 -50.09 28.51 -6.62
C SER A 17 -51.47 29.12 -6.87
N VAL A 18 -52.09 29.70 -5.84
CA VAL A 18 -53.43 30.29 -5.87
C VAL A 18 -53.37 31.81 -5.74
N SER A 19 -54.37 32.49 -6.30
CA SER A 19 -54.56 33.93 -6.12
C SER A 19 -54.98 34.26 -4.69
N ARG A 20 -54.73 35.51 -4.26
CA ARG A 20 -55.06 35.99 -2.90
C ARG A 20 -56.54 35.84 -2.55
N GLU A 21 -57.42 36.02 -3.54
CA GLU A 21 -58.88 35.91 -3.38
C GLU A 21 -59.29 34.48 -3.02
N LYS A 22 -58.78 33.49 -3.76
CA LYS A 22 -59.05 32.06 -3.50
C LYS A 22 -58.44 31.55 -2.21
N LEU A 23 -57.35 32.18 -1.74
CA LEU A 23 -56.75 31.83 -0.46
C LEU A 23 -57.64 32.26 0.71
N ASN A 24 -58.41 33.36 0.59
CA ASN A 24 -59.33 33.80 1.65
C ASN A 24 -60.56 32.88 1.77
N GLU A 25 -60.92 32.18 0.70
CA GLU A 25 -61.99 31.18 0.70
C GLU A 25 -61.53 29.84 1.30
N PHE A 26 -60.22 29.64 1.44
CA PHE A 26 -59.67 28.43 2.00
C PHE A 26 -59.79 28.43 3.53
N ILE A 27 -60.54 27.45 4.05
CA ILE A 27 -60.65 27.21 5.49
C ILE A 27 -59.54 26.22 5.89
N PRO A 28 -58.54 26.65 6.68
CA PRO A 28 -57.49 25.75 7.16
C PRO A 28 -58.08 24.70 8.10
N GLU A 29 -57.69 23.44 7.89
CA GLU A 29 -58.18 22.32 8.73
C GLU A 29 -57.40 22.24 10.05
N ASN A 30 -56.16 22.73 10.07
CA ASN A 30 -55.27 22.70 11.21
C ASN A 30 -54.88 24.13 11.62
N GLU A 31 -54.85 24.42 12.92
CA GLU A 31 -54.37 25.70 13.48
C GLU A 31 -52.94 26.04 12.99
N TYR A 32 -52.13 25.01 12.75
CA TYR A 32 -50.76 25.17 12.25
C TYR A 32 -50.71 25.54 10.76
N GLU A 33 -51.66 25.09 9.93
CA GLU A 33 -51.75 25.50 8.52
C GLU A 33 -52.05 27.00 8.44
N GLU A 34 -52.97 27.49 9.26
CA GLU A 34 -53.31 28.91 9.35
C GLU A 34 -52.10 29.76 9.76
N LYS A 35 -51.40 29.36 10.83
CA LYS A 35 -50.20 30.06 11.32
C LYS A 35 -49.11 30.13 10.25
N VAL A 36 -48.85 29.03 9.53
CA VAL A 36 -47.89 28.99 8.43
C VAL A 36 -48.29 29.96 7.33
N LEU A 37 -49.56 29.93 6.89
CA LEU A 37 -50.05 30.82 5.83
C LEU A 37 -49.93 32.30 6.20
N VAL A 38 -50.31 32.68 7.43
CA VAL A 38 -50.21 34.06 7.93
C VAL A 38 -48.75 34.53 7.98
N ILE A 39 -47.83 33.69 8.48
CA ILE A 39 -46.41 34.02 8.54
C ILE A 39 -45.84 34.16 7.12
N LEU A 40 -46.18 33.24 6.21
CA LEU A 40 -45.73 33.29 4.82
C LEU A 40 -46.18 34.59 4.13
N MET A 41 -47.43 35.00 4.31
CA MET A 41 -47.96 36.24 3.77
C MET A 41 -47.33 37.50 4.39
N ARG A 42 -47.02 37.48 5.70
CA ARG A 42 -46.49 38.64 6.43
C ARG A 42 -44.99 38.84 6.22
N LYS A 43 -44.21 37.76 6.17
CA LYS A 43 -42.73 37.82 6.19
C LYS A 43 -42.09 37.72 4.80
N TYR A 44 -42.77 37.08 3.84
CA TYR A 44 -42.22 36.86 2.49
C TYR A 44 -43.04 37.62 1.44
N PRO A 45 -42.73 38.91 1.19
CA PRO A 45 -43.42 39.68 0.17
C PRO A 45 -43.13 39.12 -1.24
N GLY A 46 -44.13 39.17 -2.12
CA GLY A 46 -44.00 38.71 -3.50
C GLY A 46 -44.07 37.18 -3.69
N ILE A 47 -44.42 36.44 -2.64
CA ILE A 47 -44.58 34.98 -2.67
C ILE A 47 -45.70 34.49 -3.60
N PHE A 48 -46.61 35.36 -4.03
CA PHE A 48 -47.67 35.05 -5.02
C PHE A 48 -47.20 35.17 -6.48
N THR A 49 -46.08 35.84 -6.74
CA THR A 49 -45.62 36.14 -8.11
C THR A 49 -44.42 35.31 -8.50
N LYS A 50 -43.52 35.01 -7.54
CA LYS A 50 -42.28 34.26 -7.79
C LYS A 50 -41.92 33.37 -6.61
N TYR A 51 -41.09 32.37 -6.88
CA TYR A 51 -40.46 31.58 -5.81
C TYR A 51 -39.57 32.46 -4.93
N VAL A 52 -39.80 32.37 -3.62
CA VAL A 52 -39.02 33.04 -2.59
C VAL A 52 -38.27 31.99 -1.77
N TYR A 53 -37.01 32.27 -1.43
CA TYR A 53 -36.23 31.44 -0.53
C TYR A 53 -36.75 31.59 0.90
N ILE A 54 -37.06 30.45 1.53
CA ILE A 54 -37.53 30.37 2.91
C ILE A 54 -36.54 29.60 3.76
N SER A 55 -36.46 29.94 5.05
CA SER A 55 -35.69 29.18 6.04
C SER A 55 -36.67 28.40 6.90
N GLU A 56 -36.64 27.07 6.82
CA GLU A 56 -37.52 26.21 7.63
C GLU A 56 -37.28 26.38 9.12
N THR A 57 -36.02 26.63 9.53
CA THR A 57 -35.63 26.92 10.91
C THR A 57 -36.35 28.16 11.46
N TYR A 58 -36.47 29.22 10.65
CA TYR A 58 -37.16 30.44 11.05
C TYR A 58 -38.68 30.20 11.21
N LEU A 59 -39.28 29.41 10.31
CA LEU A 59 -40.68 29.02 10.44
C LEU A 59 -40.92 28.17 11.71
N THR A 60 -39.98 27.30 12.07
CA THR A 60 -40.11 26.49 13.30
C THR A 60 -40.06 27.32 14.58
N GLU A 61 -39.19 28.34 14.62
CA GLU A 61 -39.04 29.23 15.78
C GLU A 61 -40.28 30.09 16.01
N GLU A 62 -40.84 30.67 14.94
CA GLU A 62 -42.03 31.54 15.03
C GLU A 62 -43.31 30.78 15.36
N ILE A 63 -43.44 29.52 14.90
CA ILE A 63 -44.66 28.71 15.14
C ILE A 63 -44.53 27.86 16.42
N GLY A 64 -43.31 27.63 16.90
CA GLY A 64 -43.04 26.80 18.09
C GLY A 64 -43.22 25.30 17.83
N ILE A 65 -43.02 24.83 16.59
CA ILE A 65 -43.17 23.42 16.20
C ILE A 65 -41.81 22.82 15.79
N LYS A 66 -41.61 21.53 16.06
CA LYS A 66 -40.48 20.75 15.52
C LYS A 66 -40.45 20.78 13.97
N GLY A 67 -39.25 20.92 13.39
CA GLY A 67 -39.04 21.02 11.93
C GLY A 67 -39.70 19.94 11.08
N VAL A 68 -39.74 18.69 11.56
CA VAL A 68 -40.40 17.59 10.85
C VAL A 68 -41.89 17.86 10.60
N ARG A 69 -42.61 18.40 11.60
CA ARG A 69 -44.03 18.71 11.47
C ARG A 69 -44.25 19.94 10.58
N THR A 70 -43.37 20.93 10.63
CA THR A 70 -43.43 22.09 9.72
C THR A 70 -43.28 21.65 8.26
N TYR A 71 -42.37 20.73 7.98
CA TYR A 71 -42.21 20.12 6.67
C TYR A 71 -43.46 19.36 6.21
N GLU A 72 -44.08 18.56 7.09
CA GLU A 72 -45.33 17.83 6.80
C GLU A 72 -46.50 18.77 6.47
N VAL A 73 -46.62 19.89 7.21
CA VAL A 73 -47.64 20.93 6.97
C VAL A 73 -47.40 21.64 5.64
N LEU A 74 -46.15 21.97 5.30
CA LEU A 74 -45.82 22.55 3.99
C LEU A 74 -46.14 21.57 2.85
N LEU A 75 -45.91 20.27 3.07
CA LEU A 75 -46.24 19.23 2.11
C LEU A 75 -47.76 19.01 1.98
N SER A 76 -48.53 19.12 3.08
CA SER A 76 -50.01 19.04 3.04
C SER A 76 -50.60 20.20 2.24
N LEU A 77 -50.13 21.42 2.48
CA LEU A 77 -50.51 22.63 1.73
C LEU A 77 -50.13 22.51 0.25
N ALA A 78 -49.00 21.86 -0.05
CA ALA A 78 -48.59 21.59 -1.43
C ALA A 78 -49.46 20.54 -2.12
N LYS A 79 -49.85 19.47 -1.43
CA LYS A 79 -50.82 18.48 -1.94
C LYS A 79 -52.18 19.11 -2.22
N LYS A 80 -52.63 20.03 -1.36
CA LYS A 80 -53.86 20.83 -1.54
C LYS A 80 -53.75 21.87 -2.68
N LYS A 81 -52.59 21.97 -3.36
CA LYS A 81 -52.29 22.93 -4.45
C LYS A 81 -52.42 24.40 -4.04
N ILE A 82 -52.32 24.71 -2.75
CA ILE A 82 -52.35 26.08 -2.24
C ILE A 82 -50.98 26.71 -2.44
N VAL A 83 -49.93 25.94 -2.13
CA VAL A 83 -48.55 26.37 -2.15
C VAL A 83 -47.73 25.44 -3.05
N SER A 84 -46.83 25.97 -3.87
CA SER A 84 -45.77 25.20 -4.51
C SER A 84 -44.53 25.24 -3.62
N TYR A 85 -44.24 24.12 -2.97
CA TYR A 85 -43.10 23.95 -2.07
C TYR A 85 -42.02 23.09 -2.72
N ILE A 86 -40.80 23.62 -2.80
CA ILE A 86 -39.61 22.89 -3.23
C ILE A 86 -38.66 22.80 -2.03
N PRO A 87 -38.48 21.62 -1.44
CA PRO A 87 -37.61 21.48 -0.28
C PRO A 87 -36.16 21.72 -0.66
N GLY A 88 -35.41 22.30 0.27
CA GLY A 88 -33.97 22.42 0.21
C GLY A 88 -33.33 21.04 0.16
N ASN A 89 -32.25 20.90 -0.60
CA ASN A 89 -31.51 19.66 -0.69
C ASN A 89 -30.07 19.90 -0.25
N ASP A 90 -29.70 19.33 0.89
CA ASP A 90 -28.34 19.40 1.44
C ASP A 90 -27.41 18.32 0.86
N ARG A 91 -27.87 17.57 -0.16
CA ARG A 91 -27.01 16.57 -0.80
C ARG A 91 -25.89 17.28 -1.55
N PRO A 92 -24.62 16.92 -1.28
CA PRO A 92 -23.49 17.47 -2.02
C PRO A 92 -23.61 17.07 -3.48
N TYR A 93 -23.28 17.99 -4.38
CA TYR A 93 -23.18 17.71 -5.80
C TYR A 93 -21.80 18.14 -6.34
N ILE A 94 -21.38 17.44 -7.38
CA ILE A 94 -20.10 17.67 -8.04
C ILE A 94 -20.33 18.71 -9.13
N VAL A 95 -19.63 19.84 -9.03
CA VAL A 95 -19.62 20.90 -10.04
C VAL A 95 -18.36 20.77 -10.88
N TYR A 96 -18.58 20.64 -12.18
CA TYR A 96 -17.52 20.73 -13.18
C TYR A 96 -17.45 22.16 -13.68
N HIS A 97 -16.44 22.91 -13.23
CA HIS A 97 -16.22 24.29 -13.68
C HIS A 97 -15.73 24.41 -15.12
N GLN A 98 -15.31 23.29 -15.70
CA GLN A 98 -14.76 23.24 -17.04
C GLN A 98 -15.69 22.44 -17.95
N PRO A 99 -15.92 22.91 -19.19
CA PRO A 99 -16.66 22.14 -20.17
C PRO A 99 -15.91 20.84 -20.47
N ARG A 100 -16.66 19.80 -20.83
CA ARG A 100 -16.08 18.53 -21.28
C ARG A 100 -15.30 18.77 -22.57
N LEU A 101 -13.99 18.51 -22.54
CA LEU A 101 -13.15 18.64 -23.73
C LEU A 101 -13.47 17.50 -24.73
N PRO A 102 -13.64 17.78 -26.03
CA PRO A 102 -13.78 16.75 -27.05
C PRO A 102 -12.51 15.91 -27.16
N LEU A 103 -12.65 14.62 -27.48
CA LEU A 103 -11.52 13.69 -27.60
C LEU A 103 -10.46 14.14 -28.61
N SER A 104 -10.85 14.87 -29.66
CA SER A 104 -9.92 15.40 -30.67
C SER A 104 -8.88 16.38 -30.11
N TYR A 105 -9.19 17.05 -29.00
CA TYR A 105 -8.30 17.99 -28.33
C TYR A 105 -7.51 17.35 -27.19
N LEU A 106 -7.78 16.08 -26.87
CA LEU A 106 -7.06 15.34 -25.83
C LEU A 106 -5.77 14.75 -26.43
N GLN A 107 -4.64 15.39 -26.15
CA GLN A 107 -3.32 14.88 -26.47
C GLN A 107 -2.62 14.49 -25.18
N ILE A 108 -2.35 13.20 -24.98
CA ILE A 108 -1.51 12.71 -23.89
C ILE A 108 -0.10 12.64 -24.46
N SER A 109 0.79 13.55 -24.04
CA SER A 109 2.17 13.54 -24.53
C SER A 109 2.87 12.24 -24.14
N PRO A 110 3.82 11.74 -24.95
CA PRO A 110 4.63 10.58 -24.59
C PRO A 110 5.32 10.74 -23.24
N GLU A 111 5.78 11.95 -22.91
CA GLU A 111 6.38 12.29 -21.62
C GLU A 111 5.41 12.07 -20.45
N ALA A 112 4.12 12.35 -20.65
CA ALA A 112 3.11 12.20 -19.62
C ALA A 112 2.72 10.74 -19.34
N TYR A 113 2.95 9.82 -20.29
CA TYR A 113 2.54 8.42 -20.16
C TYR A 113 3.69 7.42 -20.29
N GLU A 114 4.41 7.47 -21.39
CA GLU A 114 5.45 6.47 -21.71
C GLU A 114 6.64 6.60 -20.76
N ASP A 115 7.11 7.82 -20.46
CA ASP A 115 8.21 8.02 -19.50
C ASP A 115 7.81 7.55 -18.10
N ARG A 116 6.56 7.84 -17.69
CA ARG A 116 6.03 7.36 -16.39
C ARG A 116 5.94 5.84 -16.37
N LYS A 117 5.46 5.23 -17.46
CA LYS A 117 5.38 3.77 -17.60
C LYS A 117 6.76 3.14 -17.52
N GLN A 118 7.75 3.67 -18.25
CA GLN A 118 9.14 3.21 -18.19
C GLN A 118 9.72 3.34 -16.79
N ALA A 119 9.52 4.47 -16.11
CA ALA A 119 9.96 4.65 -14.73
C ALA A 119 9.30 3.66 -13.77
N TYR A 120 8.00 3.37 -13.94
CA TYR A 120 7.30 2.35 -13.16
C TYR A 120 7.83 0.95 -13.43
N THR A 121 8.07 0.59 -14.70
CA THR A 121 8.67 -0.69 -15.09
C THR A 121 10.05 -0.84 -14.47
N ALA A 122 10.89 0.21 -14.50
CA ALA A 122 12.21 0.19 -13.87
C ALA A 122 12.12 -0.03 -12.35
N LYS A 123 11.16 0.61 -11.67
CA LYS A 123 10.92 0.41 -10.22
C LYS A 123 10.51 -1.03 -9.90
N ILE A 124 9.58 -1.60 -10.68
CA ILE A 124 9.14 -2.99 -10.50
C ILE A 124 10.32 -3.94 -10.68
N ASN A 125 11.10 -3.77 -11.75
CA ASN A 125 12.28 -4.60 -12.02
C ASN A 125 13.32 -4.50 -10.89
N ALA A 126 13.49 -3.33 -10.28
CA ALA A 126 14.37 -3.17 -9.12
C ALA A 126 13.88 -3.96 -7.89
N VAL A 127 12.56 -3.98 -7.66
CA VAL A 127 11.94 -4.79 -6.58
C VAL A 127 12.09 -6.28 -6.86
N VAL A 128 11.84 -6.72 -8.10
CA VAL A 128 12.05 -8.12 -8.52
C VAL A 128 13.49 -8.54 -8.27
N ARG A 129 14.46 -7.74 -8.75
CA ARG A 129 15.89 -7.99 -8.50
C ARG A 129 16.18 -8.10 -7.00
N TYR A 130 15.61 -7.23 -6.15
CA TYR A 130 15.84 -7.27 -4.71
C TYR A 130 15.36 -8.58 -4.03
N VAL A 131 14.33 -9.22 -4.58
CA VAL A 131 13.77 -10.48 -4.06
C VAL A 131 14.52 -11.69 -4.61
N GLU A 132 14.85 -11.67 -5.91
CA GLU A 132 15.45 -12.81 -6.61
C GLU A 132 16.97 -12.91 -6.43
N GLU A 133 17.65 -11.78 -6.27
CA GLU A 133 19.11 -11.73 -6.11
C GLU A 133 19.54 -12.37 -4.79
N LYS A 134 20.53 -13.25 -4.87
CA LYS A 134 21.03 -14.03 -3.72
C LYS A 134 22.51 -13.79 -3.42
N GLU A 135 23.19 -13.05 -4.29
CA GLU A 135 24.62 -12.79 -4.16
C GLU A 135 24.90 -11.36 -3.68
N ASP A 136 24.16 -10.36 -4.14
CA ASP A 136 24.43 -8.98 -3.74
C ASP A 136 23.93 -8.67 -2.32
N CYS A 137 24.69 -7.84 -1.59
CA CYS A 137 24.28 -7.42 -0.25
C CYS A 137 22.98 -6.60 -0.33
N ARG A 138 21.91 -7.05 0.34
CA ARG A 138 20.59 -6.38 0.32
C ARG A 138 20.64 -4.89 0.61
N GLN A 139 21.45 -4.48 1.59
CA GLN A 139 21.58 -3.05 1.94
C GLN A 139 22.24 -2.25 0.82
N LEU A 140 23.27 -2.77 0.17
CA LEU A 140 23.92 -2.08 -0.96
C LEU A 140 22.96 -1.92 -2.13
N MET A 141 22.12 -2.93 -2.39
CA MET A 141 21.07 -2.84 -3.42
C MET A 141 20.05 -1.73 -3.11
N LEU A 142 19.63 -1.62 -1.84
CA LEU A 142 18.74 -0.54 -1.39
C LEU A 142 19.40 0.84 -1.52
N MET A 143 20.65 0.98 -1.08
CA MET A 143 21.39 2.23 -1.19
C MET A 143 21.51 2.66 -2.66
N GLN A 144 21.87 1.72 -3.56
CA GLN A 144 21.95 1.99 -5.00
C GLN A 144 20.60 2.44 -5.57
N TYR A 145 19.50 1.82 -5.17
CA TYR A 145 18.15 2.19 -5.61
C TYR A 145 17.79 3.64 -5.24
N PHE A 146 18.22 4.10 -4.05
CA PHE A 146 18.04 5.49 -3.60
C PHE A 146 19.15 6.44 -4.08
N GLY A 147 20.04 5.99 -4.98
CA GLY A 147 21.11 6.80 -5.56
C GLY A 147 22.34 7.00 -4.67
N GLN A 148 22.45 6.25 -3.57
CA GLN A 148 23.60 6.28 -2.68
C GLN A 148 24.66 5.27 -3.14
N LYS A 149 25.93 5.70 -3.19
CA LYS A 149 27.06 4.87 -3.64
C LYS A 149 27.90 4.44 -2.45
N GLU A 150 27.52 3.32 -1.84
CA GLU A 150 28.34 2.63 -0.84
C GLU A 150 29.08 1.45 -1.49
N LYS A 151 30.31 1.20 -1.03
CA LYS A 151 31.12 0.05 -1.47
C LYS A 151 31.21 -1.06 -0.43
N GLU A 152 30.89 -0.75 0.83
CA GLU A 152 31.08 -1.68 1.93
C GLU A 152 29.84 -2.54 2.14
N THR A 153 30.05 -3.86 2.25
CA THR A 153 28.95 -4.79 2.58
C THR A 153 28.46 -4.56 4.01
N CYS A 154 27.15 -4.63 4.27
CA CYS A 154 26.58 -4.32 5.58
C CYS A 154 26.90 -5.34 6.68
N LYS A 155 27.32 -6.56 6.32
CA LYS A 155 27.65 -7.67 7.24
C LYS A 155 26.48 -8.19 8.10
N ILE A 156 25.29 -7.61 8.01
CA ILE A 156 24.11 -7.95 8.84
C ILE A 156 22.94 -8.57 8.07
N CYS A 157 22.89 -8.45 6.73
CA CYS A 157 21.83 -9.07 5.94
C CYS A 157 22.01 -10.59 5.82
N ASP A 158 20.93 -11.30 5.50
CA ASP A 158 20.89 -12.75 5.24
C ASP A 158 21.98 -13.23 4.27
N ILE A 159 22.23 -12.50 3.18
CA ILE A 159 23.27 -12.83 2.18
C ILE A 159 24.68 -12.66 2.77
N CYS A 160 24.94 -11.57 3.48
CA CYS A 160 26.22 -11.38 4.17
C CYS A 160 26.47 -12.43 5.26
N LEU A 161 25.42 -12.79 6.01
CA LEU A 161 25.49 -13.80 7.07
C LEU A 161 25.74 -15.20 6.49
N SER A 162 25.09 -15.56 5.40
CA SER A 162 25.31 -16.83 4.72
C SER A 162 26.70 -16.91 4.06
N ARG A 163 27.23 -15.79 3.52
CA ARG A 163 28.64 -15.69 3.09
C ARG A 163 29.63 -15.84 4.23
N LYS A 164 29.37 -15.22 5.39
CA LYS A 164 30.21 -15.36 6.59
C LYS A 164 30.22 -16.81 7.09
N LYS A 165 29.06 -17.48 7.10
CA LYS A 165 28.97 -18.91 7.40
C LYS A 165 29.85 -19.71 6.44
N LYS A 166 29.65 -19.57 5.12
CA LYS A 166 30.48 -20.24 4.09
C LYS A 166 31.98 -20.00 4.25
N LYS A 167 32.40 -18.78 4.58
CA LYS A 167 33.83 -18.44 4.79
C LYS A 167 34.40 -19.04 6.08
N ASN A 168 33.55 -19.25 7.08
CA ASN A 168 33.92 -19.87 8.35
C ASN A 168 33.77 -21.40 8.33
N LEU A 169 33.24 -22.01 7.26
CA LEU A 169 33.44 -23.44 7.08
C LEU A 169 34.94 -23.65 6.85
N PRO A 170 35.59 -24.53 7.62
CA PRO A 170 36.94 -24.93 7.31
C PRO A 170 37.05 -25.33 5.83
N ASP A 171 38.11 -24.84 5.20
CA ASP A 171 38.31 -25.08 3.78
C ASP A 171 38.70 -26.55 3.61
N ARG A 172 37.72 -27.41 3.32
CA ARG A 172 37.92 -28.85 3.12
C ARG A 172 39.12 -29.14 2.20
N LYS A 173 39.39 -28.30 1.20
CA LYS A 173 40.57 -28.46 0.33
C LYS A 173 41.88 -28.23 1.07
N LYS A 174 41.96 -27.19 1.91
CA LYS A 174 43.14 -26.95 2.75
C LYS A 174 43.33 -28.05 3.78
N ILE A 175 42.25 -28.51 4.40
CA ILE A 175 42.31 -29.64 5.34
C ILE A 175 42.83 -30.89 4.62
N LYS A 176 42.31 -31.20 3.43
CA LYS A 176 42.77 -32.30 2.58
C LYS A 176 44.26 -32.17 2.23
N GLU A 177 44.70 -31.00 1.80
CA GLU A 177 46.11 -30.72 1.46
C GLU A 177 47.02 -30.87 2.68
N SER A 178 46.61 -30.34 3.84
CA SER A 178 47.36 -30.46 5.11
C SER A 178 47.48 -31.93 5.56
N ILE A 179 46.38 -32.70 5.48
CA ILE A 179 46.38 -34.13 5.81
C ILE A 179 47.31 -34.91 4.88
N LEU A 180 47.26 -34.64 3.56
CA LEU A 180 48.12 -35.29 2.58
C LEU A 180 49.60 -34.88 2.75
N HIS A 181 49.87 -33.63 3.12
CA HIS A 181 51.23 -33.17 3.42
C HIS A 181 51.81 -33.92 4.63
N LEU A 182 51.07 -33.96 5.75
CA LEU A 182 51.49 -34.65 6.98
C LEU A 182 51.75 -36.14 6.74
N LEU A 183 50.85 -36.82 6.03
CA LEU A 183 51.00 -38.24 5.69
C LEU A 183 52.08 -38.51 4.62
N GLY A 184 52.55 -37.47 3.93
CA GLY A 184 53.66 -37.56 2.96
C GLY A 184 55.04 -37.55 3.63
N GLU A 185 55.16 -36.90 4.78
CA GLU A 185 56.40 -36.83 5.56
C GLU A 185 56.61 -38.09 6.41
N LYS A 186 55.55 -38.61 7.02
CA LYS A 186 55.61 -39.77 7.92
C LYS A 186 54.27 -40.48 7.99
N ASP A 187 54.29 -41.77 8.35
CA ASP A 187 53.08 -42.49 8.74
C ASP A 187 52.58 -41.96 10.10
N TRP A 188 51.31 -41.58 10.20
CA TRP A 188 50.73 -40.97 11.41
C TRP A 188 49.70 -41.87 12.07
N ASN A 189 49.60 -41.79 13.40
CA ASN A 189 48.45 -42.33 14.12
C ASN A 189 47.23 -41.42 13.92
N ILE A 190 46.05 -41.98 13.70
CA ILE A 190 44.79 -41.23 13.51
C ILE A 190 44.60 -40.15 14.60
N LYS A 191 44.83 -40.52 15.87
CA LYS A 191 44.62 -39.60 16.99
C LYS A 191 45.65 -38.46 16.97
N GLU A 192 46.91 -38.78 16.73
CA GLU A 192 48.00 -37.81 16.66
C GLU A 192 47.81 -36.83 15.49
N LEU A 193 47.33 -37.32 14.35
CA LEU A 193 47.01 -36.50 13.18
C LEU A 193 45.86 -35.53 13.44
N LEU A 194 44.80 -35.99 14.11
CA LEU A 194 43.66 -35.14 14.51
C LEU A 194 44.03 -34.12 15.62
N TYR A 195 45.05 -34.39 16.42
CA TYR A 195 45.57 -33.44 17.41
C TYR A 195 46.41 -32.31 16.78
N GLN A 196 46.98 -32.53 15.59
CA GLN A 196 47.69 -31.48 14.83
C GLN A 196 46.73 -30.53 14.10
N LEU A 197 45.44 -30.88 14.00
CA LEU A 197 44.41 -30.02 13.46
C LEU A 197 43.75 -29.18 14.56
N ASP A 198 43.35 -27.96 14.20
CA ASP A 198 42.63 -27.06 15.10
C ASP A 198 41.29 -27.67 15.55
N ASP A 199 40.85 -27.35 16.78
CA ASP A 199 39.61 -27.90 17.39
C ASP A 199 38.39 -27.72 16.48
N THR A 200 38.32 -26.60 15.76
CA THR A 200 37.23 -26.27 14.82
C THR A 200 37.24 -27.08 13.53
N GLU A 201 38.38 -27.71 13.19
CA GLU A 201 38.59 -28.45 11.95
C GLU A 201 38.52 -29.97 12.15
N ARG A 202 38.48 -30.47 13.40
CA ARG A 202 38.52 -31.92 13.68
C ARG A 202 37.36 -32.71 13.10
N GLU A 203 36.13 -32.19 13.18
CA GLU A 203 34.95 -32.89 12.63
C GLU A 203 35.03 -33.01 11.11
N GLU A 204 35.44 -31.95 10.42
CA GLU A 204 35.64 -31.96 8.97
C GLU A 204 36.89 -32.74 8.56
N GLY A 205 37.95 -32.73 9.37
CA GLY A 205 39.12 -33.57 9.18
C GLY A 205 38.81 -35.07 9.27
N ILE A 206 37.90 -35.48 10.17
CA ILE A 206 37.41 -36.88 10.22
C ILE A 206 36.62 -37.23 8.97
N ALA A 207 35.75 -36.33 8.49
CA ALA A 207 34.99 -36.55 7.27
C ALA A 207 35.92 -36.68 6.05
N GLU A 208 36.93 -35.81 5.94
CA GLU A 208 37.90 -35.84 4.84
C GLU A 208 38.81 -37.08 4.89
N LEU A 209 39.20 -37.54 6.08
CA LEU A 209 39.94 -38.81 6.26
C LEU A 209 39.12 -40.02 5.79
N ARG A 210 37.80 -40.03 6.03
CA ARG A 210 36.90 -41.08 5.54
C ARG A 210 36.82 -41.06 4.03
N GLU A 211 36.59 -39.89 3.42
CA GLU A 211 36.59 -39.74 1.96
C GLU A 211 37.93 -40.19 1.33
N LEU A 212 39.07 -39.83 1.93
CA LEU A 212 40.40 -40.25 1.45
C LEU A 212 40.66 -41.77 1.57
N LEU A 213 40.08 -42.43 2.59
CA LEU A 213 40.13 -43.89 2.75
C LEU A 213 39.23 -44.58 1.70
N ASP A 214 38.04 -44.05 1.47
CA ASP A 214 37.10 -44.54 0.46
C ASP A 214 37.67 -44.39 -0.96
N ASP A 215 38.31 -43.25 -1.25
CA ASP A 215 39.02 -42.96 -2.50
C ASP A 215 40.33 -43.76 -2.67
N ASN A 216 40.69 -44.61 -1.70
CA ASN A 216 41.92 -45.43 -1.69
C ASN A 216 43.25 -44.63 -1.78
N VAL A 217 43.22 -43.33 -1.48
CA VAL A 217 44.41 -42.46 -1.49
C VAL A 217 45.30 -42.75 -0.27
N ILE A 218 44.69 -43.07 0.86
CA ILE A 218 45.36 -43.45 2.12
C ILE A 218 44.91 -44.84 2.56
N TYR A 219 45.71 -45.53 3.36
CA TYR A 219 45.39 -46.86 3.87
C TYR A 219 45.96 -47.11 5.27
N TYR A 220 45.35 -48.04 6.00
CA TYR A 220 45.88 -48.52 7.28
C TYR A 220 47.04 -49.50 7.06
N LYS A 221 48.24 -49.11 7.48
CA LYS A 221 49.44 -49.97 7.46
C LYS A 221 49.52 -50.85 8.71
N GLN A 222 49.01 -50.34 9.83
CA GLN A 222 48.77 -51.05 11.09
C GLN A 222 47.40 -50.59 11.62
N PRO A 223 46.79 -51.25 12.63
CA PRO A 223 45.42 -50.95 13.08
C PRO A 223 45.17 -49.48 13.44
N THR A 224 46.23 -48.72 13.75
CA THR A 224 46.17 -47.31 14.13
C THR A 224 47.01 -46.39 13.27
N LEU A 225 47.78 -46.91 12.31
CA LEU A 225 48.79 -46.16 11.54
C LEU A 225 48.34 -45.97 10.08
N LEU A 226 48.18 -44.71 9.67
CA LEU A 226 47.80 -44.30 8.32
C LEU A 226 49.02 -43.98 7.46
N ALA A 227 48.99 -44.38 6.19
CA ALA A 227 50.02 -44.09 5.20
C ALA A 227 49.39 -43.72 3.84
N ILE A 228 50.09 -42.91 3.03
CA ILE A 228 49.69 -42.60 1.65
C ILE A 228 50.06 -43.76 0.72
N ARG A 229 49.13 -44.10 -0.18
CA ARG A 229 49.35 -45.08 -1.24
C ARG A 229 50.13 -44.41 -2.38
N LYS A 230 51.41 -44.75 -2.51
CA LYS A 230 52.35 -44.13 -3.50
C LYS A 230 52.01 -44.33 -4.99
N ASN A 231 50.87 -44.94 -5.35
CA ASN A 231 50.52 -45.24 -6.74
C ASN A 231 49.75 -44.12 -7.47
N ASN A 232 49.30 -43.05 -6.81
CA ASN A 232 48.48 -42.01 -7.44
C ASN A 232 49.17 -40.64 -7.61
N LEU A 233 50.49 -40.54 -7.44
CA LEU A 233 51.25 -39.29 -7.67
C LEU A 233 51.90 -39.19 -9.06
N LYS A 234 51.67 -40.16 -9.96
CA LYS A 234 52.12 -40.11 -11.36
C LYS A 234 50.94 -40.23 -12.30
N GLY A 235 50.29 -39.10 -12.55
CA GLY A 235 49.22 -38.98 -13.54
C GLY A 235 48.83 -37.52 -13.70
N LYS A 236 49.78 -36.71 -14.18
CA LYS A 236 49.47 -35.47 -14.88
C LYS A 236 49.10 -35.80 -16.31
#